data_AF-A0A0G2ESP8-F1
#
_entry.id   AF-A0A0G2ESP8-F1
#
_cell.length_a   1.000
_cell.length_b   1.000
_cell.length_c   1.000
_cell.angle_alpha   90.00
_cell.angle_beta   90.00
_cell.angle_gamma   90.00
#
_symmetry.space_group_name_H-M   'P 1'
#
loop_
_entity.id
_entity.type
_entity.pdbx_description
1 polymer ?
#
loop_
_entity_poly.entity_id
_entity_poly.type
_entity_poly.pdbx_seq_one_letter_code
_entity_poly.pdbx_strand_id
1 'polypeptide(L)'
;MLLRPATPLSILFFAAFALLLLSTISTPIIQAIPLAEFNGITYGVFGYCTTKGCSDLGIGYTTAEDDGLFDSSSDFDLPSGARHTLSAILIVHPVAAFLALVCFALAFAAHFHAPSHSPRYLMILLVLIFPTLLVSLLAFLVDILLFVPHVAWGGWIVLAATVVIAVSGVVTCAMRRTLGAFDSISFYPELDYGWSERRTRKVLW
;
A
#
# COMPACT_ATOMS: atom_id res chain seq x y z
N MET A 1 -8.62 25.09 15.31
CA MET A 1 -9.12 23.97 14.49
C MET A 1 -8.51 22.69 15.04
N LEU A 2 -9.26 21.88 15.79
CA LEU A 2 -8.78 20.58 16.25
C LEU A 2 -8.80 19.62 15.05
N LEU A 3 -7.64 19.35 14.45
CA LEU A 3 -7.51 18.26 13.48
C LEU A 3 -7.90 16.97 14.20
N ARG A 4 -8.97 16.31 13.76
CA ARG A 4 -9.37 15.01 14.31
C ARG A 4 -8.25 14.02 13.95
N PRO A 5 -7.72 13.24 14.89
CA PRO A 5 -6.65 12.28 14.58
C PRO A 5 -7.05 11.22 13.53
N ALA A 6 -8.36 11.07 13.23
CA ALA A 6 -8.87 10.22 12.16
C ALA A 6 -8.78 10.84 10.74
N THR A 7 -8.76 12.17 10.58
CA THR A 7 -8.65 12.80 9.24
C THR A 7 -7.32 12.58 8.51
N PRO A 8 -6.13 12.60 9.17
CA PRO A 8 -4.91 12.28 8.45
C PRO A 8 -4.89 10.82 7.97
N LEU A 9 -5.52 9.90 8.70
CA LEU A 9 -5.55 8.48 8.35
C LEU A 9 -6.29 8.23 7.03
N SER A 10 -7.44 8.87 6.80
CA SER A 10 -8.18 8.74 5.55
C SER A 10 -7.41 9.30 4.36
N ILE A 11 -6.68 10.40 4.54
CA ILE A 11 -5.87 11.01 3.47
C ILE A 11 -4.69 10.09 3.12
N LEU A 12 -4.03 9.51 4.12
CA LEU A 12 -2.92 8.59 3.89
C LEU A 12 -3.37 7.32 3.16
N PHE A 13 -4.49 6.70 3.55
CA PHE A 13 -5.02 5.53 2.82
C PHE A 13 -5.50 5.87 1.41
N PHE A 14 -6.07 7.05 1.21
CA PHE A 14 -6.43 7.50 -0.14
C PHE A 14 -5.20 7.66 -1.03
N ALA A 15 -4.15 8.29 -0.52
CA ALA A 15 -2.89 8.45 -1.22
C ALA A 15 -2.27 7.09 -1.56
N ALA A 16 -2.21 6.17 -0.58
CA ALA A 16 -1.71 4.80 -0.81
C ALA A 16 -2.52 4.05 -1.87
N PHE A 17 -3.86 4.14 -1.80
CA PHE A 17 -4.75 3.55 -2.80
C PHE A 17 -4.49 4.13 -4.20
N ALA A 18 -4.37 5.45 -4.33
CA ALA A 18 -4.11 6.09 -5.62
C ALA A 18 -2.76 5.67 -6.21
N LEU A 19 -1.72 5.55 -5.38
CA LEU A 19 -0.38 5.09 -5.81
C LEU A 19 -0.41 3.62 -6.27
N LEU A 20 -1.08 2.73 -5.53
CA LEU A 20 -1.25 1.32 -5.93
C LEU A 20 -2.11 1.20 -7.18
N LEU A 21 -3.16 2.02 -7.30
CA LEU A 21 -4.01 2.05 -8.47
C LEU A 21 -3.21 2.50 -9.71
N LEU A 22 -2.40 3.55 -9.59
CA LEU A 22 -1.52 3.99 -10.68
C LEU A 22 -0.52 2.91 -11.10
N SER A 23 0.01 2.13 -10.15
CA SER A 23 0.82 0.95 -10.46
C SER A 23 0.03 -0.10 -11.25
N THR A 24 -1.22 -0.40 -10.87
CA THR A 24 -2.05 -1.36 -11.61
C THR A 24 -2.44 -0.89 -13.01
N ILE A 25 -2.70 0.40 -13.20
CA ILE A 25 -3.14 1.00 -14.48
C ILE A 25 -1.92 1.53 -15.27
N SER A 26 -0.73 0.98 -15.03
CA SER A 26 0.47 1.34 -15.80
C SER A 26 0.34 0.96 -17.28
N THR A 27 1.46 0.97 -18.03
CA THR A 27 1.55 0.38 -19.37
C THR A 27 0.76 -0.94 -19.47
N PRO A 28 -0.14 -1.10 -20.47
CA PRO A 28 -0.30 -0.27 -21.67
C PRO A 28 -1.26 0.92 -21.55
N ILE A 29 -1.97 1.11 -20.44
CA ILE A 29 -3.02 2.14 -20.32
C ILE A 29 -2.41 3.54 -20.19
N ILE A 30 -1.34 3.67 -19.41
CA ILE A 30 -0.60 4.93 -19.24
C ILE A 30 0.86 4.72 -19.63
N GLN A 31 1.22 5.13 -20.85
CA GLN A 31 2.59 5.04 -21.39
C GLN A 31 3.61 5.92 -20.63
N ALA A 32 3.14 6.92 -19.88
CA ALA A 32 4.01 7.79 -19.09
C ALA A 32 4.64 7.07 -17.89
N ILE A 33 4.02 5.99 -17.37
CA ILE A 33 4.42 5.29 -16.15
C ILE A 33 4.87 3.85 -16.47
N PRO A 34 6.04 3.65 -17.11
CA PRO A 34 6.61 2.31 -17.25
C PRO A 34 7.05 1.79 -15.87
N LEU A 35 6.75 0.51 -15.58
CA LEU A 35 7.31 -0.19 -14.42
C LEU A 35 8.76 -0.60 -14.69
N ALA A 36 9.05 -0.96 -15.94
CA ALA A 36 10.38 -1.26 -16.42
C ALA A 36 10.53 -0.89 -17.89
N GLU A 37 11.77 -0.62 -18.30
CA GLU A 37 12.11 -0.30 -19.68
C GLU A 37 13.35 -1.09 -20.09
N PHE A 38 13.27 -1.79 -21.22
CA PHE A 38 14.40 -2.55 -21.77
C PHE A 38 14.41 -2.47 -23.28
N ASN A 39 15.54 -2.08 -23.87
CA ASN A 39 15.74 -1.98 -25.33
C ASN A 39 14.63 -1.21 -26.08
N GLY A 40 14.10 -0.13 -25.47
CA GLY A 40 13.04 0.69 -26.07
C GLY A 40 11.64 0.06 -26.00
N ILE A 41 11.47 -1.00 -25.20
CA ILE A 41 10.18 -1.62 -24.87
C ILE A 41 9.84 -1.26 -23.42
N THR A 42 8.63 -0.76 -23.22
CA THR A 42 8.10 -0.38 -21.90
C THR A 42 7.15 -1.46 -21.40
N TYR A 43 7.37 -1.93 -20.18
CA TYR A 43 6.58 -2.98 -19.55
C TYR A 43 5.70 -2.38 -18.45
N GLY A 44 4.50 -2.93 -18.30
CA GLY A 44 3.62 -2.63 -17.18
C GLY A 44 2.80 -3.86 -16.79
N VAL A 45 1.87 -3.66 -15.85
CA VAL A 45 1.20 -4.76 -15.14
C VAL A 45 0.35 -5.65 -16.04
N PHE A 46 -0.27 -5.08 -17.09
CA PHE A 46 -1.21 -5.79 -17.96
C PHE A 46 -0.72 -5.94 -19.41
N GLY A 47 0.51 -5.54 -19.72
CA GLY A 47 1.02 -5.55 -21.09
C GLY A 47 2.33 -4.81 -21.27
N TYR A 48 2.69 -4.59 -22.53
CA TYR A 48 3.90 -3.86 -22.93
C TYR A 48 3.61 -2.98 -24.14
N CYS A 49 4.39 -1.92 -24.31
CA CYS A 49 4.37 -1.06 -25.47
C CYS A 49 5.75 -0.96 -26.12
N THR A 50 5.75 -1.04 -27.44
CA THR A 50 6.92 -0.85 -28.31
C THR A 50 6.81 0.50 -29.03
N THR A 51 7.84 0.87 -29.79
CA THR A 51 7.82 2.06 -30.66
C THR A 51 6.80 1.97 -31.80
N LYS A 52 6.27 0.79 -32.11
CA LYS A 52 5.31 0.55 -33.21
C LYS A 52 3.86 0.39 -32.73
N GLY A 53 3.63 0.13 -31.44
CA GLY A 53 2.30 -0.13 -30.90
C GLY A 53 2.33 -0.79 -29.53
N CYS A 54 1.15 -0.88 -28.89
CA CYS A 54 0.94 -1.52 -27.60
C CYS A 54 0.24 -2.87 -27.76
N SER A 55 0.57 -3.81 -26.89
CA SER A 55 -0.11 -5.10 -26.79
C SER A 55 -1.52 -4.95 -26.19
N ASP A 56 -2.41 -5.88 -26.53
CA ASP A 56 -3.75 -5.97 -25.95
C ASP A 56 -3.70 -6.24 -24.44
N LEU A 57 -4.74 -5.79 -23.73
CA LEU A 57 -4.85 -5.95 -22.28
C LEU A 57 -5.02 -7.45 -21.94
N GLY A 58 -3.97 -8.09 -21.42
CA GLY A 58 -3.94 -9.53 -21.24
C GLY A 58 -3.19 -9.99 -19.99
N ILE A 59 -3.73 -11.01 -19.32
CA ILE A 59 -3.04 -11.74 -18.26
C ILE A 59 -2.23 -12.85 -18.94
N GLY A 60 -0.92 -12.69 -18.94
CA GLY A 60 0.00 -13.56 -19.66
C GLY A 60 0.41 -12.92 -20.97
N TYR A 61 1.71 -12.67 -21.12
CA TYR A 61 2.27 -12.24 -22.39
C TYR A 61 2.13 -13.38 -23.38
N THR A 62 1.08 -13.35 -24.21
CA THR A 62 0.93 -14.30 -25.30
C THR A 62 2.10 -14.07 -26.23
N THR A 63 2.94 -15.09 -26.40
CA THR A 63 3.75 -15.22 -27.60
C THR A 63 2.78 -15.43 -28.76
N ALA A 64 2.17 -14.35 -29.24
CA ALA A 64 1.69 -14.34 -30.59
C ALA A 64 2.97 -14.38 -31.44
N GLU A 65 3.23 -15.54 -32.02
CA GLU A 65 4.30 -15.83 -32.98
C GLU A 65 4.17 -15.00 -34.28
N ASP A 66 3.56 -13.81 -34.23
CA ASP A 66 3.08 -13.06 -35.40
C ASP A 66 3.43 -11.57 -35.34
N ASP A 67 4.51 -11.19 -34.65
CA ASP A 67 5.00 -9.81 -34.78
C ASP A 67 6.53 -9.70 -34.64
N GLY A 68 7.27 -10.58 -35.32
CA GLY A 68 8.65 -10.34 -35.79
C GLY A 68 9.67 -9.71 -34.82
N LEU A 69 9.51 -9.87 -33.50
CA LEU A 69 10.26 -9.11 -32.49
C LEU A 69 11.42 -9.89 -31.86
N PHE A 70 11.67 -11.12 -32.32
CA PHE A 70 12.76 -11.97 -31.86
C PHE A 70 13.70 -12.27 -33.02
N ASP A 71 14.45 -11.25 -33.45
CA ASP A 71 15.73 -11.51 -34.10
C ASP A 71 16.72 -11.95 -33.03
N SER A 72 17.34 -13.09 -33.29
CA SER A 72 18.08 -13.93 -32.37
C SER A 72 19.47 -13.38 -32.06
N SER A 73 19.61 -12.38 -31.18
CA SER A 73 20.97 -11.96 -30.75
C SER A 73 21.12 -11.09 -29.48
N SER A 74 20.33 -11.18 -28.40
CA SER A 74 20.79 -10.71 -27.06
C SER A 74 19.90 -11.06 -25.85
N ASP A 75 20.42 -11.98 -25.03
CA ASP A 75 20.52 -11.96 -23.56
C ASP A 75 19.29 -11.82 -22.64
N PHE A 76 18.06 -11.93 -23.13
CA PHE A 76 16.91 -12.15 -22.24
C PHE A 76 15.91 -13.17 -22.82
N ASP A 77 16.37 -14.42 -22.91
CA ASP A 77 15.49 -15.59 -23.01
C ASP A 77 14.78 -15.79 -21.67
N LEU A 78 13.73 -15.02 -21.39
CA LEU A 78 12.83 -15.36 -20.28
C LEU A 78 12.12 -16.67 -20.65
N PRO A 79 12.38 -17.80 -19.97
CA PRO A 79 11.74 -19.07 -20.28
C PRO A 79 10.22 -18.90 -20.16
N SER A 80 9.44 -19.60 -20.98
CA SER A 80 7.96 -19.57 -20.95
C SER A 80 7.38 -19.78 -19.53
N GLY A 81 8.07 -20.55 -18.67
CA GLY A 81 7.71 -20.73 -17.26
C GLY A 81 7.91 -19.51 -16.36
N ALA A 82 8.92 -18.66 -16.64
CA ALA A 82 9.08 -17.39 -15.94
C ALA A 82 7.89 -16.49 -16.25
N ARG A 83 7.51 -16.36 -17.53
CA ARG A 83 6.41 -15.48 -18.03
C ARG A 83 5.04 -15.82 -17.43
N HIS A 84 4.72 -17.09 -17.22
CA HIS A 84 3.50 -17.50 -16.50
C HIS A 84 3.51 -17.11 -15.02
N THR A 85 4.69 -17.16 -14.40
CA THR A 85 4.88 -16.78 -12.99
C THR A 85 4.81 -15.25 -12.83
N LEU A 86 5.35 -14.47 -13.77
CA LEU A 86 5.25 -13.00 -13.76
C LEU A 86 3.78 -12.56 -13.80
N SER A 87 3.00 -13.12 -14.72
CA SER A 87 1.57 -12.84 -14.88
C SER A 87 0.75 -13.18 -13.62
N ALA A 88 1.05 -14.31 -12.97
CA ALA A 88 0.36 -14.71 -11.75
C ALA A 88 0.69 -13.78 -10.57
N ILE A 89 1.93 -13.29 -10.49
CA ILE A 89 2.35 -12.42 -9.38
C ILE A 89 1.89 -10.98 -9.58
N LEU A 90 1.71 -10.52 -10.83
CA LEU A 90 1.13 -9.21 -11.13
C LEU A 90 -0.29 -9.04 -10.57
N ILE A 91 -1.03 -10.12 -10.33
CA ILE A 91 -2.35 -10.13 -9.65
C ILE A 91 -2.27 -9.63 -8.20
N VAL A 92 -1.11 -9.74 -7.55
CA VAL A 92 -0.91 -9.22 -6.18
C VAL A 92 -1.13 -7.70 -6.12
N HIS A 93 -0.85 -6.97 -7.21
CA HIS A 93 -1.02 -5.51 -7.29
C HIS A 93 -2.48 -5.06 -7.19
N PRO A 94 -3.42 -5.53 -8.04
CA PRO A 94 -4.83 -5.18 -7.91
C PRO A 94 -5.44 -5.71 -6.60
N VAL A 95 -4.96 -6.83 -6.06
CA VAL A 95 -5.38 -7.30 -4.73
C VAL A 95 -4.94 -6.33 -3.63
N ALA A 96 -3.68 -5.85 -3.66
CA ALA A 96 -3.19 -4.84 -2.73
C ALA A 96 -3.99 -3.53 -2.84
N ALA A 97 -4.27 -3.07 -4.06
CA ALA A 97 -5.06 -1.88 -4.32
C ALA A 97 -6.50 -2.02 -3.77
N PHE A 98 -7.12 -3.18 -3.95
CA PHE A 98 -8.46 -3.47 -3.40
C PHE A 98 -8.46 -3.46 -1.87
N LEU A 99 -7.49 -4.12 -1.23
CA LEU A 99 -7.36 -4.10 0.23
C LEU A 99 -7.12 -2.67 0.76
N ALA A 100 -6.30 -1.87 0.08
CA ALA A 100 -6.10 -0.47 0.41
C ALA A 100 -7.38 0.37 0.26
N LEU A 101 -8.21 0.09 -0.75
CA LEU A 101 -9.53 0.72 -0.92
C LEU A 101 -10.48 0.39 0.23
N VAL A 102 -10.50 -0.87 0.68
CA VAL A 102 -11.30 -1.29 1.85
C VAL A 102 -10.83 -0.55 3.11
N CYS A 103 -9.52 -0.45 3.33
CA CYS A 103 -8.94 0.34 4.43
C CYS A 103 -9.30 1.83 4.33
N PHE A 104 -9.29 2.41 3.13
CA PHE A 104 -9.74 3.78 2.90
C PHE A 104 -11.22 3.97 3.22
N ALA A 105 -12.09 3.08 2.75
CA ALA A 105 -13.53 3.15 3.02
C ALA A 105 -13.82 3.09 4.53
N LEU A 106 -13.11 2.22 5.27
CA LEU A 106 -13.21 2.16 6.72
C LEU A 106 -12.63 3.41 7.39
N ALA A 107 -11.50 3.94 6.92
CA ALA A 107 -10.95 5.19 7.45
C ALA A 107 -11.90 6.39 7.21
N PHE A 108 -12.56 6.43 6.05
CA PHE A 108 -13.55 7.44 5.70
C PHE A 108 -14.84 7.30 6.54
N ALA A 109 -15.35 6.07 6.71
CA ALA A 109 -16.50 5.81 7.56
C ALA A 109 -16.25 6.20 9.03
N ALA A 110 -14.99 6.12 9.50
CA ALA A 110 -14.61 6.59 10.84
C ALA A 110 -14.76 8.11 11.03
N HIS A 111 -14.89 8.89 9.96
CA HIS A 111 -15.11 10.34 10.03
C HIS A 111 -16.51 10.71 10.57
N PHE A 112 -17.50 9.84 10.39
CA PHE A 112 -18.88 10.06 10.84
C PHE A 112 -19.04 9.71 12.34
N HIS A 113 -18.58 10.60 13.22
CA HIS A 113 -18.85 10.81 14.66
C HIS A 113 -18.93 9.64 15.69
N ALA A 114 -19.09 8.37 15.30
CA ALA A 114 -19.35 7.24 16.21
C ALA A 114 -18.27 6.14 16.23
N PRO A 115 -17.57 5.79 15.12
CA PRO A 115 -16.67 4.63 15.12
C PRO A 115 -15.29 4.87 15.73
N SER A 116 -14.75 6.10 15.67
CA SER A 116 -13.37 6.39 16.06
C SER A 116 -13.10 6.26 17.57
N HIS A 117 -14.15 6.26 18.39
CA HIS A 117 -14.05 6.03 19.84
C HIS A 117 -14.19 4.54 20.21
N SER A 118 -14.62 3.68 19.28
CA SER A 118 -14.77 2.26 19.56
C SER A 118 -13.44 1.52 19.35
N PRO A 119 -12.85 0.92 20.41
CA PRO A 119 -11.61 0.16 20.27
C PRO A 119 -11.77 -1.03 19.32
N ARG A 120 -13.00 -1.54 19.11
CA ARG A 120 -13.29 -2.62 18.16
C ARG A 120 -13.06 -2.19 16.71
N TYR A 121 -13.46 -0.98 16.35
CA TYR A 121 -13.33 -0.47 14.99
C TYR A 121 -11.86 -0.29 14.59
N LEU A 122 -11.07 0.31 15.48
CA LEU A 122 -9.63 0.45 15.28
C LEU A 122 -8.91 -0.91 15.24
N MET A 123 -9.40 -1.91 15.97
CA MET A 123 -8.84 -3.26 15.90
C MET A 123 -9.10 -3.93 14.55
N ILE A 124 -10.30 -3.81 14.00
CA ILE A 124 -10.64 -4.32 12.66
C ILE A 124 -9.77 -3.63 11.60
N LEU A 125 -9.67 -2.31 11.68
CA LEU A 125 -8.85 -1.52 10.75
C LEU A 125 -7.37 -1.93 10.86
N LEU A 126 -6.83 -2.10 12.07
CA LEU A 126 -5.45 -2.59 12.28
C LEU A 126 -5.23 -3.99 11.72
N VAL A 127 -6.18 -4.90 11.95
CA VAL A 127 -6.12 -6.28 11.43
C VAL A 127 -6.18 -6.31 9.91
N LEU A 128 -6.83 -5.35 9.26
CA LEU A 128 -6.85 -5.23 7.79
C LEU A 128 -5.59 -4.53 7.24
N ILE A 129 -5.00 -3.58 7.98
CA ILE A 129 -3.73 -2.95 7.57
C ILE A 129 -2.61 -3.98 7.50
N PHE A 130 -2.52 -4.90 8.46
CA PHE A 130 -1.45 -5.89 8.52
C PHE A 130 -1.31 -6.75 7.24
N PRO A 131 -2.36 -7.45 6.75
CA PRO A 131 -2.30 -8.16 5.48
C PRO A 131 -2.13 -7.21 4.30
N THR A 132 -2.71 -6.01 4.32
CA THR A 132 -2.52 -5.02 3.23
C THR A 132 -1.05 -4.66 3.07
N LEU A 133 -0.34 -4.44 4.18
CA LEU A 133 1.09 -4.15 4.21
C LEU A 133 1.92 -5.34 3.73
N LEU A 134 1.58 -6.56 4.14
CA LEU A 134 2.28 -7.77 3.68
C LEU A 134 2.12 -7.98 2.18
N VAL A 135 0.92 -7.80 1.64
CA VAL A 135 0.63 -7.95 0.21
C VAL A 135 1.33 -6.84 -0.60
N SER A 136 1.33 -5.59 -0.14
CA SER A 136 2.04 -4.50 -0.83
C SER A 136 3.56 -4.65 -0.78
N LEU A 137 4.10 -5.14 0.34
CA LEU A 137 5.52 -5.43 0.49
C LEU A 137 5.94 -6.60 -0.41
N LEU A 138 5.10 -7.65 -0.50
CA LEU A 138 5.32 -8.75 -1.42
C LEU A 138 5.31 -8.29 -2.89
N ALA A 139 4.38 -7.39 -3.25
CA ALA A 139 4.33 -6.79 -4.59
C ALA A 139 5.65 -6.08 -4.92
N PHE A 140 6.11 -5.18 -4.04
CA PHE A 140 7.37 -4.46 -4.22
C PHE A 140 8.59 -5.39 -4.29
N LEU A 141 8.63 -6.44 -3.45
CA LEU A 141 9.73 -7.41 -3.48
C LEU A 141 9.82 -8.12 -4.82
N VAL A 142 8.66 -8.45 -5.41
CA VAL A 142 8.61 -9.07 -6.73
C VAL A 142 9.05 -8.09 -7.79
N ASP A 143 8.61 -6.82 -7.74
CA ASP A 143 9.01 -5.80 -8.71
C ASP A 143 10.55 -5.68 -8.77
N ILE A 144 11.20 -5.61 -7.59
CA ILE A 144 12.66 -5.56 -7.51
C ILE A 144 13.30 -6.86 -8.01
N LEU A 145 12.78 -8.03 -7.63
CA LEU A 145 13.33 -9.31 -8.07
C LEU A 145 13.28 -9.49 -9.60
N LEU A 146 12.23 -8.94 -10.22
CA LEU A 146 11.89 -9.14 -11.62
C LEU A 146 12.54 -8.10 -12.53
N PHE A 147 12.63 -6.86 -12.06
CA PHE A 147 13.05 -5.73 -12.87
C PHE A 147 14.44 -5.20 -12.52
N VAL A 148 15.18 -5.74 -11.55
CA VAL A 148 16.60 -5.38 -11.37
C VAL A 148 17.44 -5.94 -12.53
N PRO A 149 18.28 -5.12 -13.21
CA PRO A 149 18.65 -3.72 -12.92
C PRO A 149 17.85 -2.63 -13.64
N HIS A 150 16.85 -2.97 -14.46
CA HIS A 150 16.07 -2.07 -15.32
C HIS A 150 14.73 -1.58 -14.71
N VAL A 151 14.70 -1.32 -13.40
CA VAL A 151 13.51 -0.81 -12.72
C VAL A 151 13.27 0.64 -13.14
N ALA A 152 12.14 0.93 -13.76
CA ALA A 152 11.77 2.28 -14.12
C ALA A 152 11.11 3.01 -12.94
N TRP A 153 10.83 4.30 -13.11
CA TRP A 153 10.31 5.15 -12.03
C TRP A 153 8.97 4.65 -11.44
N GLY A 154 8.17 3.90 -12.21
CA GLY A 154 6.91 3.31 -11.75
C GLY A 154 7.06 2.32 -10.59
N GLY A 155 8.16 1.56 -10.51
CA GLY A 155 8.41 0.64 -9.40
C GLY A 155 8.58 1.35 -8.04
N TRP A 156 9.07 2.59 -8.05
CA TRP A 156 9.24 3.39 -6.84
C TRP A 156 7.91 3.90 -6.26
N ILE A 157 6.85 3.95 -7.07
CA ILE A 157 5.49 4.30 -6.63
C ILE A 157 4.95 3.23 -5.66
N VAL A 158 5.22 1.95 -5.94
CA VAL A 158 4.79 0.83 -5.09
C VAL A 158 5.51 0.86 -3.73
N LEU A 159 6.79 1.23 -3.72
CA LEU A 159 7.54 1.48 -2.49
C LEU A 159 6.93 2.63 -1.69
N ALA A 160 6.66 3.77 -2.35
CA ALA A 160 6.04 4.92 -1.71
C ALA A 160 4.68 4.54 -1.09
N ALA A 161 3.84 3.78 -1.80
CA ALA A 161 2.57 3.29 -1.28
C ALA A 161 2.76 2.40 -0.03
N THR A 162 3.73 1.49 -0.06
CA THR A 162 4.04 0.58 1.06
C THR A 162 4.49 1.36 2.30
N VAL A 163 5.31 2.40 2.13
CA VAL A 163 5.72 3.29 3.23
C VAL A 163 4.52 4.03 3.83
N VAL A 164 3.62 4.56 2.98
CA VAL A 164 2.41 5.27 3.44
C VAL A 164 1.48 4.33 4.22
N ILE A 165 1.31 3.08 3.78
CA ILE A 165 0.53 2.05 4.50
C ILE A 165 1.16 1.74 5.86
N ALA A 166 2.50 1.61 5.92
CA ALA A 166 3.22 1.37 7.16
C ALA A 166 3.05 2.52 8.17
N VAL A 167 3.20 3.77 7.72
CA VAL A 167 2.95 4.96 8.55
C VAL A 167 1.51 4.97 9.06
N SER A 168 0.54 4.65 8.20
CA SER A 168 -0.89 4.58 8.58
C SER A 168 -1.15 3.50 9.64
N GLY A 169 -0.45 2.37 9.57
CA GLY A 169 -0.46 1.33 10.60
C GLY A 169 0.08 1.82 11.94
N VAL A 170 1.21 2.54 11.94
CA VAL A 170 1.78 3.14 13.15
C VAL A 170 0.82 4.16 13.77
N VAL A 171 0.21 5.02 12.96
CA VAL A 171 -0.80 6.00 13.43
C VAL A 171 -2.00 5.29 14.06
N THR A 172 -2.51 4.25 13.42
CA THR A 172 -3.63 3.43 13.95
C THR A 172 -3.24 2.76 15.27
N CYS A 173 -2.03 2.21 15.38
CA CYS A 173 -1.48 1.65 16.61
C CYS A 173 -1.38 2.70 17.73
N ALA A 174 -0.88 3.90 17.42
CA ALA A 174 -0.77 4.99 18.38
C ALA A 174 -2.14 5.43 18.89
N MET A 175 -3.14 5.53 18.02
CA MET A 175 -4.54 5.83 18.38
C MET A 175 -5.15 4.76 19.28
N ARG A 176 -4.82 3.48 19.08
CA ARG A 176 -5.24 2.41 20.00
C ARG A 176 -4.58 2.52 21.38
N ARG A 177 -3.29 2.88 21.43
CA ARG A 177 -2.56 3.03 22.70
C ARG A 177 -3.10 4.18 23.55
N THR A 178 -3.52 5.28 22.94
CA THR A 178 -4.11 6.41 23.68
C THR A 178 -5.49 6.08 24.27
N LEU A 179 -6.29 5.23 23.62
CA LEU A 179 -7.56 4.73 24.18
C LEU A 179 -7.34 3.77 25.36
N GLY A 180 -6.34 2.89 25.29
CA GLY A 180 -6.00 2.00 26.41
C GLY A 180 -5.49 2.74 27.65
N ALA A 181 -4.76 3.83 27.45
CA ALA A 181 -4.35 4.72 28.54
C ALA A 181 -5.56 5.46 29.16
N PHE A 182 -6.52 5.90 28.34
CA PHE A 182 -7.74 6.56 28.83
C PHE A 182 -8.64 5.61 29.63
N ASP A 183 -8.82 4.36 29.17
CA ASP A 183 -9.55 3.33 29.93
C ASP A 183 -8.89 3.04 31.29
N SER A 184 -7.55 3.01 31.34
CA SER A 184 -6.84 2.84 32.62
C SER A 184 -6.99 4.02 33.58
N ILE A 185 -7.16 5.25 33.07
CA ILE A 185 -7.44 6.44 33.88
C ILE A 185 -8.89 6.40 34.39
N SER A 186 -9.85 5.98 33.56
CA SER A 186 -11.26 5.92 33.99
C SER A 186 -11.55 4.76 34.96
N PHE A 187 -10.73 3.70 34.96
CA PHE A 187 -10.84 2.58 35.89
C PHE A 187 -10.14 2.85 37.25
N TYR A 188 -9.29 3.87 37.36
CA TYR A 188 -8.64 4.30 38.61
C TYR A 188 -8.95 5.76 38.99
N PRO A 189 -10.22 6.14 39.23
CA PRO A 189 -10.53 7.47 39.76
C PRO A 189 -9.93 7.68 41.17
N GLU A 190 -9.71 6.60 41.94
CA GLU A 190 -9.23 6.66 43.33
C GLU A 190 -7.75 7.06 43.47
N LEU A 191 -6.90 6.78 42.47
CA LEU A 191 -5.45 7.06 42.55
C LEU A 191 -5.10 8.53 42.26
N ASP A 192 -5.95 9.24 41.51
CA ASP A 192 -5.68 10.63 41.10
C ASP A 192 -5.97 11.63 42.25
N TYR A 193 -7.00 11.38 43.07
CA TYR A 193 -7.24 12.14 44.30
C TYR A 193 -6.07 12.02 45.29
N GLY A 194 -5.47 10.83 45.42
CA GLY A 194 -4.35 10.58 46.34
C GLY A 194 -2.99 11.14 45.87
N TRP A 195 -2.85 11.53 44.60
CA TRP A 195 -1.63 12.16 44.06
C TRP A 195 -1.69 13.69 44.18
N SER A 196 -2.88 14.27 43.97
CA SER A 196 -3.16 15.69 44.24
C SER A 196 -2.84 16.07 45.70
N GLU A 197 -3.33 15.25 46.65
CA GLU A 197 -3.19 15.54 48.09
C GLU A 197 -1.77 15.29 48.65
N ARG A 198 -1.00 14.40 48.00
CA ARG A 198 0.43 14.20 48.33
C ARG A 198 1.33 15.28 47.73
N ARG A 199 0.92 15.89 46.61
CA ARG A 199 1.65 17.02 46.00
C ARG A 199 1.47 18.28 46.84
N THR A 200 0.27 18.57 47.36
CA THR A 200 0.04 19.72 48.26
C THR A 200 0.71 19.57 49.62
N ARG A 201 0.77 18.36 50.20
CA ARG A 201 1.49 18.13 51.47
C ARG A 201 3.01 18.29 51.40
N LYS A 202 3.61 18.20 50.21
CA LYS A 202 5.06 18.38 50.01
C LYS A 202 5.50 19.83 49.76
N VAL A 203 4.58 20.79 49.69
CA VAL A 203 4.88 22.23 49.53
C VAL A 203 4.67 23.01 50.83
N LEU A 204 4.29 22.32 51.92
CA LEU A 204 3.93 22.92 53.22
C LEU A 204 4.92 22.61 54.34
N TRP A 205 6.13 22.13 54.02
CA TRP A 205 7.26 22.00 54.94
C TRP A 205 8.55 22.40 54.25
#